data_AF-A0A5F8G1S1-F1
#
_entry.id   AF-A0A5F8G1S1-F1
#
_cell.length_a   1.000
_cell.length_b   1.000
_cell.length_c   1.000
_cell.angle_alpha   90.00
_cell.angle_beta   90.00
_cell.angle_gamma   90.00
#
_symmetry.space_group_name_H-M   'P 1'
#
loop_
_entity.id
_entity.type
_entity.pdbx_description
1 polymer ?
#
loop_
_entity_poly.entity_id
_entity_poly.type
_entity_poly.pdbx_seq_one_letter_code
_entity_poly.pdbx_strand_id
1 'polypeptide(L)'
;MDSECYASMQVGMRVVRGADWKWGNQDNGEGNVGTVVEIGRQGSPTTPDRTVVVQWDQGTRTNYRTGFQGAYDLLLYDNAQIGVRHPNIICDCCKKHGLRGMRWKCRVCFDYDLCTQCYMNNKHDLAHSFERYETAHSRPVTVSARHNLPRITLRGIFQGAKVLRGPDWEWGNQDGGEGKPGRVIDIRGWDVETGRSVASVTWADGTTNVYRVGHKGKVDLKCVVEAPGGFYYKDHLPRLGKPAELQRKASAESPPFQHGDKVKCLLAMDILREMQEGHGGWNPKMAEHNTFWVGDMVRVIEDLETVKRLQAGHGEWTDDMALALGHIGKVMKVFGDGDLRVSIVGGQSWTFNPACLMAYHLEADANLNATESAKEPKSGLLSRPGGAGAAAAAGPRGHRPAG
;
A
#
# COMPACT_ATOMS: atom_id res chain seq x y z
N MET A 1 23.89 -4.41 32.22
CA MET A 1 24.42 -3.50 31.18
C MET A 1 23.52 -3.68 29.97
N ASP A 2 22.54 -2.81 29.88
CA ASP A 2 21.34 -3.00 29.09
C ASP A 2 21.63 -2.90 27.60
N SER A 3 21.39 -4.00 26.88
CA SER A 3 21.38 -4.04 25.43
C SER A 3 20.06 -3.40 24.96
N GLU A 4 19.99 -2.08 25.05
CA GLU A 4 18.79 -1.30 24.73
C GLU A 4 18.45 -1.41 23.24
N CYS A 5 17.34 -2.09 22.94
CA CYS A 5 16.21 -1.63 22.12
C CYS A 5 16.48 -0.56 21.03
N TYR A 6 17.36 -0.84 20.07
CA TYR A 6 17.37 -0.17 18.76
C TYR A 6 16.88 -1.15 17.69
N ALA A 7 16.12 -0.68 16.70
CA ALA A 7 15.96 -1.43 15.45
C ALA A 7 17.34 -1.48 14.79
N SER A 8 18.12 -2.50 15.15
CA SER A 8 19.51 -2.60 14.78
C SER A 8 19.63 -2.83 13.29
N MET A 9 20.63 -2.18 12.69
CA MET A 9 21.09 -2.49 11.35
C MET A 9 21.38 -3.99 11.25
N GLN A 10 20.96 -4.62 10.17
CA GLN A 10 21.10 -6.06 9.94
C GLN A 10 21.57 -6.34 8.52
N VAL A 11 22.28 -7.47 8.36
CA VAL A 11 22.68 -7.96 7.04
C VAL A 11 21.44 -8.33 6.23
N GLY A 12 21.46 -8.05 4.93
CA GLY A 12 20.35 -8.26 4.02
C GLY A 12 19.61 -6.98 3.62
N MET A 13 19.74 -5.89 4.39
CA MET A 13 19.17 -4.59 4.04
C MET A 13 19.63 -4.13 2.66
N ARG A 14 18.71 -3.57 1.86
CA ARG A 14 18.98 -3.02 0.52
C ARG A 14 19.24 -1.53 0.62
N VAL A 15 20.31 -1.08 -0.01
CA VAL A 15 20.86 0.27 0.18
C VAL A 15 21.18 0.93 -1.15
N VAL A 16 21.22 2.26 -1.13
CA VAL A 16 21.70 3.11 -2.23
C VAL A 16 22.70 4.12 -1.68
N ARG A 17 23.49 4.77 -2.54
CA ARG A 17 24.41 5.84 -2.12
C ARG A 17 23.68 6.98 -1.40
N GLY A 18 24.30 7.49 -0.34
CA GLY A 18 23.78 8.56 0.51
C GLY A 18 24.37 9.94 0.24
N ALA A 19 24.13 10.86 1.18
CA ALA A 19 24.53 12.26 1.06
C ALA A 19 26.04 12.46 1.21
N ASP A 20 26.70 11.69 2.08
CA ASP A 20 28.14 11.84 2.37
C ASP A 20 29.02 11.00 1.42
N TRP A 21 28.41 10.39 0.40
CA TRP A 21 29.07 9.54 -0.58
C TRP A 21 30.17 10.30 -1.34
N LYS A 22 31.39 9.73 -1.33
CA LYS A 22 32.57 10.30 -2.01
C LYS A 22 33.37 9.28 -2.82
N TRP A 23 32.75 8.14 -3.13
CA TRP A 23 33.44 6.95 -3.63
C TRP A 23 33.27 6.74 -5.14
N GLY A 24 33.12 7.84 -5.89
CA GLY A 24 32.93 7.80 -7.34
C GLY A 24 31.73 6.93 -7.74
N ASN A 25 31.95 6.00 -8.67
CA ASN A 25 30.93 5.05 -9.15
C ASN A 25 31.23 3.61 -8.73
N GLN A 26 31.74 3.40 -7.51
CA GLN A 26 31.91 2.04 -6.98
C GLN A 26 30.60 1.24 -6.90
N ASP A 27 29.47 1.92 -6.77
CA ASP A 27 28.11 1.38 -6.84
C ASP A 27 27.54 1.35 -8.27
N ASN A 28 28.33 1.60 -9.31
CA ASN A 28 27.88 1.69 -10.71
C ASN A 28 27.02 2.94 -11.06
N GLY A 29 26.97 3.95 -10.20
CA GLY A 29 26.23 5.19 -10.47
C GLY A 29 25.02 5.39 -9.57
N GLU A 30 24.50 6.62 -9.49
CA GLU A 30 23.38 6.95 -8.62
C GLU A 30 22.11 6.17 -8.99
N GLY A 31 21.46 5.59 -7.98
CA GLY A 31 20.26 4.78 -8.11
C GLY A 31 20.50 3.28 -8.19
N ASN A 32 21.76 2.83 -8.31
CA ASN A 32 22.09 1.42 -8.19
C ASN A 32 21.98 0.93 -6.74
N VAL A 33 21.55 -0.33 -6.60
CA VAL A 33 21.26 -0.94 -5.30
C VAL A 33 22.35 -1.94 -4.92
N GLY A 34 22.62 -2.01 -3.62
CA GLY A 34 23.45 -3.03 -3.01
C GLY A 34 22.79 -3.68 -1.80
N THR A 35 23.38 -4.77 -1.35
CA THR A 35 23.00 -5.50 -0.14
C THR A 35 24.04 -5.32 0.94
N VAL A 36 23.62 -5.01 2.17
CA VAL A 36 24.50 -5.07 3.35
C VAL A 36 24.83 -6.52 3.64
N VAL A 37 26.10 -6.91 3.57
CA VAL A 37 26.53 -8.31 3.77
C VAL A 37 27.33 -8.51 5.06
N GLU A 38 27.87 -7.44 5.63
CA GLU A 38 28.66 -7.48 6.85
C GLU A 38 28.48 -6.17 7.63
N ILE A 39 28.42 -6.26 8.95
CA ILE A 39 28.32 -5.10 9.85
C ILE A 39 29.61 -5.02 10.65
N GLY A 40 30.22 -3.84 10.61
CA GLY A 40 31.47 -3.58 11.30
C GLY A 40 31.33 -3.64 12.81
N ARG A 41 32.42 -4.03 13.47
CA ARG A 41 32.48 -4.23 14.92
C ARG A 41 33.75 -3.62 15.47
N GLN A 42 33.71 -3.21 16.74
CA GLN A 42 34.88 -2.70 17.42
C GLN A 42 35.99 -3.75 17.44
N GLY A 43 37.21 -3.36 17.06
CA GLY A 43 38.38 -4.24 17.00
C GLY A 43 38.53 -5.05 15.70
N SER A 44 37.58 -4.99 14.76
CA SER A 44 37.75 -5.62 13.45
C SER A 44 38.78 -4.84 12.60
N PRO A 45 39.82 -5.52 12.05
CA PRO A 45 40.84 -4.85 11.25
C PRO A 45 40.34 -4.49 9.84
N THR A 46 39.35 -5.22 9.32
CA THR A 46 38.84 -5.07 7.95
C THR A 46 37.51 -4.33 7.89
N THR A 47 36.71 -4.37 8.95
CA THR A 47 35.39 -3.72 8.98
C THR A 47 35.15 -3.11 10.36
N PRO A 48 35.74 -1.93 10.63
CA PRO A 48 35.66 -1.26 11.92
C PRO A 48 34.22 -0.90 12.33
N ASP A 49 34.02 -0.59 13.61
CA ASP A 49 32.73 -0.11 14.11
C ASP A 49 32.19 1.09 13.31
N ARG A 50 30.86 1.20 13.22
CA ARG A 50 30.14 2.21 12.41
C ARG A 50 30.47 2.20 10.92
N THR A 51 30.85 1.03 10.41
CA THR A 51 30.97 0.76 8.98
C THR A 51 30.19 -0.50 8.61
N VAL A 52 29.92 -0.69 7.32
CA VAL A 52 29.33 -1.91 6.77
C VAL A 52 30.04 -2.31 5.51
N VAL A 53 30.02 -3.59 5.16
CA VAL A 53 30.36 -4.05 3.81
C VAL A 53 29.08 -4.19 3.00
N VAL A 54 29.09 -3.59 1.81
CA VAL A 54 28.01 -3.72 0.83
C VAL A 54 28.50 -4.53 -0.36
N GLN A 55 27.68 -5.50 -0.75
CA GLN A 55 27.77 -6.18 -2.04
C GLN A 55 26.82 -5.47 -3.01
N TRP A 56 27.37 -4.66 -3.91
CA TRP A 56 26.59 -4.03 -4.97
C TRP A 56 26.14 -5.08 -5.98
N ASP A 57 24.95 -4.86 -6.56
CA ASP A 57 24.34 -5.80 -7.50
C ASP A 57 25.24 -6.11 -8.70
N GLN A 58 26.04 -5.13 -9.15
CA GLN A 58 26.99 -5.28 -10.26
C GLN A 58 28.29 -6.02 -9.88
N GLY A 59 28.48 -6.33 -8.60
CA GLY A 59 29.55 -7.20 -8.12
C GLY A 59 30.61 -6.52 -7.23
N THR A 60 30.72 -5.18 -7.22
CA THR A 60 31.65 -4.49 -6.33
C THR A 60 31.32 -4.79 -4.87
N ARG A 61 32.32 -5.23 -4.09
CA ARG A 61 32.20 -5.50 -2.64
C ARG A 61 33.20 -4.64 -1.88
N THR A 62 32.73 -3.74 -1.03
CA THR A 62 33.62 -2.90 -0.21
C THR A 62 32.89 -2.31 0.99
N ASN A 63 33.65 -1.72 1.91
CA ASN A 63 33.11 -1.11 3.12
C ASN A 63 32.78 0.39 2.96
N TYR A 64 31.77 0.84 3.70
CA TYR A 64 31.24 2.20 3.68
C TYR A 64 30.90 2.70 5.09
N ARG A 65 30.88 4.03 5.28
CA ARG A 65 30.65 4.66 6.58
C ARG A 65 29.15 4.73 6.88
N THR A 66 28.78 4.32 8.08
CA THR A 66 27.42 4.40 8.63
C THR A 66 27.46 5.04 10.02
N GLY A 67 28.17 6.16 10.13
CA GLY A 67 28.46 6.89 11.36
C GLY A 67 29.95 6.99 11.71
N PHE A 68 30.84 6.28 10.99
CA PHE A 68 32.29 6.42 11.15
C PHE A 68 32.72 7.84 10.74
N GLN A 69 33.45 8.52 11.63
CA GLN A 69 33.78 9.95 11.51
C GLN A 69 32.55 10.85 11.25
N GLY A 70 31.37 10.45 11.75
CA GLY A 70 30.13 11.21 11.59
C GLY A 70 29.51 11.19 10.20
N ALA A 71 30.05 10.40 9.26
CA ALA A 71 29.57 10.34 7.88
C ALA A 71 28.69 9.12 7.61
N TYR A 72 27.70 9.29 6.74
CA TYR A 72 26.71 8.31 6.32
C TYR A 72 26.67 8.20 4.80
N ASP A 73 27.45 7.25 4.28
CA ASP A 73 27.63 7.04 2.85
C ASP A 73 26.43 6.34 2.19
N LEU A 74 25.49 5.81 2.98
CA LEU A 74 24.41 4.94 2.51
C LEU A 74 23.04 5.35 3.05
N LEU A 75 22.02 5.14 2.23
CA LEU A 75 20.61 5.26 2.60
C LEU A 75 19.95 3.88 2.57
N LEU A 76 19.04 3.63 3.51
CA LEU A 76 18.23 2.41 3.54
C LEU A 76 17.10 2.53 2.51
N TYR A 77 17.13 1.70 1.47
CA TYR A 77 16.05 1.64 0.48
C TYR A 77 14.95 0.66 0.88
N ASP A 78 15.31 -0.56 1.29
CA ASP A 78 14.35 -1.60 1.68
C ASP A 78 14.93 -2.48 2.80
N ASN A 79 14.09 -2.77 3.79
CA ASN A 79 14.40 -3.64 4.92
C ASN A 79 13.43 -4.83 5.02
N ALA A 80 12.61 -5.09 3.99
CA ALA A 80 11.81 -6.31 3.96
C ALA A 80 12.67 -7.58 3.92
N GLN A 81 13.89 -7.49 3.40
CA GLN A 81 14.82 -8.60 3.26
C GLN A 81 15.27 -9.18 4.61
N ILE A 82 15.16 -8.37 5.67
CA ILE A 82 15.45 -8.77 7.05
C ILE A 82 14.17 -9.09 7.84
N GLY A 83 13.03 -9.26 7.15
CA GLY A 83 11.77 -9.66 7.76
C GLY A 83 10.96 -8.53 8.41
N VAL A 84 11.35 -7.26 8.25
CA VAL A 84 10.53 -6.13 8.74
C VAL A 84 9.16 -6.16 8.09
N ARG A 85 8.10 -6.15 8.91
CA ARG A 85 6.71 -6.14 8.47
C ARG A 85 5.80 -5.39 9.44
N HIS A 86 4.71 -4.84 8.89
CA HIS A 86 3.60 -4.26 9.63
C HIS A 86 2.35 -5.12 9.36
N PRO A 87 2.13 -6.20 10.13
CA PRO A 87 1.18 -7.27 9.76
C PRO A 87 -0.26 -6.79 9.63
N ASN A 88 -0.67 -5.85 10.49
CA ASN A 88 -2.05 -5.37 10.57
C ASN A 88 -2.31 -4.13 9.69
N ILE A 89 -1.36 -3.76 8.82
CA ILE A 89 -1.46 -2.58 7.98
C ILE A 89 -1.59 -3.01 6.52
N ILE A 90 -2.55 -2.39 5.83
CA ILE A 90 -2.86 -2.63 4.42
C ILE A 90 -2.38 -1.42 3.63
N CYS A 91 -1.81 -1.65 2.45
CA CYS A 91 -1.52 -0.55 1.54
C CYS A 91 -2.82 -0.09 0.86
N ASP A 92 -3.27 1.14 1.09
CA ASP A 92 -4.50 1.65 0.50
C ASP A 92 -4.48 1.73 -1.03
N CYS A 93 -3.30 1.78 -1.63
CA CYS A 93 -3.17 1.80 -3.08
C CYS A 93 -3.16 0.40 -3.72
N CYS A 94 -2.32 -0.52 -3.25
CA CYS A 94 -2.17 -1.84 -3.89
C CYS A 94 -2.89 -2.97 -3.16
N LYS A 95 -3.60 -2.65 -2.06
CA LYS A 95 -4.40 -3.56 -1.24
C LYS A 95 -3.66 -4.78 -0.69
N LYS A 96 -2.32 -4.74 -0.70
CA LYS A 96 -1.50 -5.80 -0.09
C LYS A 96 -1.56 -5.68 1.43
N HIS A 97 -1.95 -6.77 2.08
CA HIS A 97 -1.94 -6.96 3.52
C HIS A 97 -0.53 -7.16 4.04
N GLY A 98 -0.28 -6.74 5.28
CA GLY A 98 1.01 -6.95 5.94
C GLY A 98 2.15 -6.24 5.21
N LEU A 99 2.23 -4.91 5.32
CA LEU A 99 3.27 -4.14 4.64
C LEU A 99 4.66 -4.72 4.96
N ARG A 100 5.34 -5.25 3.94
CA ARG A 100 6.72 -5.72 4.05
C ARG A 100 7.68 -4.56 3.82
N GLY A 101 8.58 -4.34 4.78
CA GLY A 101 9.50 -3.21 4.84
C GLY A 101 8.87 -1.97 5.48
N MET A 102 9.38 -0.79 5.13
CA MET A 102 8.91 0.49 5.70
C MET A 102 7.45 0.79 5.35
N ARG A 103 6.73 1.39 6.31
CA ARG A 103 5.36 1.90 6.19
C ARG A 103 5.37 3.42 6.01
N TRP A 104 4.49 3.92 5.15
CA TRP A 104 4.33 5.34 4.84
C TRP A 104 2.90 5.78 5.12
N LYS A 105 2.67 6.42 6.27
CA LYS A 105 1.33 6.88 6.68
C LYS A 105 1.10 8.32 6.25
N CYS A 106 0.01 8.60 5.57
CA CYS A 106 -0.37 9.98 5.25
C CYS A 106 -0.71 10.74 6.53
N ARG A 107 -0.24 11.98 6.65
CA ARG A 107 -0.58 12.86 7.80
C ARG A 107 -1.84 13.68 7.59
N VAL A 108 -2.35 13.70 6.36
CA VAL A 108 -3.50 14.54 5.96
C VAL A 108 -4.78 13.71 5.92
N CYS A 109 -4.71 12.50 5.35
CA CYS A 109 -5.87 11.62 5.23
C CYS A 109 -6.02 10.73 6.47
N PHE A 110 -7.26 10.52 6.89
CA PHE A 110 -7.59 9.57 7.93
C PHE A 110 -7.22 8.15 7.48
N ASP A 111 -6.43 7.49 8.32
CA ASP A 111 -5.99 6.11 8.20
C ASP A 111 -5.49 5.66 6.80
N TYR A 112 -4.73 6.51 6.11
CA TYR A 112 -4.22 6.20 4.78
C TYR A 112 -2.74 5.78 4.83
N ASP A 113 -2.43 4.58 4.35
CA ASP A 113 -1.13 3.92 4.45
C ASP A 113 -0.64 3.39 3.10
N LEU A 114 0.65 3.58 2.82
CA LEU A 114 1.31 3.10 1.61
C LEU A 114 2.48 2.18 1.94
N CYS A 115 2.68 1.15 1.10
CA CYS A 115 3.94 0.42 1.04
C CYS A 115 5.01 1.26 0.34
N THR A 116 6.28 0.92 0.55
CA THR A 116 7.42 1.61 -0.09
C THR A 116 7.30 1.68 -1.60
N GLN A 117 6.88 0.60 -2.27
CA GLN A 117 6.72 0.60 -3.73
C GLN A 117 5.65 1.60 -4.21
N CYS A 118 4.50 1.70 -3.52
CA CYS A 118 3.45 2.66 -3.88
C CYS A 118 3.89 4.09 -3.56
N TYR A 119 4.52 4.31 -2.40
CA TYR A 119 5.02 5.62 -2.00
C TYR A 119 6.03 6.18 -3.01
N MET A 120 6.98 5.37 -3.46
CA MET A 120 8.01 5.83 -4.41
C MET A 120 7.50 5.97 -5.85
N ASN A 121 6.38 5.33 -6.20
CA ASN A 121 5.76 5.39 -7.53
C ASN A 121 4.60 6.40 -7.63
N ASN A 122 4.69 7.50 -6.88
CA ASN A 122 3.74 8.62 -6.93
C ASN A 122 2.28 8.23 -6.69
N LYS A 123 2.03 7.16 -5.92
CA LYS A 123 0.66 6.83 -5.51
C LYS A 123 0.22 7.76 -4.39
N HIS A 124 -1.08 8.03 -4.34
CA HIS A 124 -1.72 9.05 -3.49
C HIS A 124 -1.32 10.50 -3.84
N ASP A 125 -2.01 11.47 -3.26
CA ASP A 125 -1.71 12.89 -3.44
C ASP A 125 -0.23 13.18 -3.06
N LEU A 126 0.46 13.89 -3.95
CA LEU A 126 1.86 14.27 -3.78
C LEU A 126 2.01 15.52 -2.91
N ALA A 127 0.96 16.34 -2.75
CA ALA A 127 0.95 17.49 -1.86
C ALA A 127 0.84 17.10 -0.38
N HIS A 128 0.43 15.85 -0.09
CA HIS A 128 0.34 15.36 1.28
C HIS A 128 1.70 14.99 1.85
N SER A 129 1.96 15.42 3.09
CA SER A 129 3.10 14.97 3.89
C SER A 129 2.83 13.59 4.51
N PHE A 130 3.90 12.87 4.83
CA PHE A 130 3.83 11.50 5.32
C PHE A 130 4.66 11.32 6.59
N GLU A 131 4.34 10.28 7.35
CA GLU A 131 5.17 9.72 8.40
C GLU A 131 5.75 8.39 7.92
N ARG A 132 7.07 8.28 7.99
CA ARG A 132 7.81 7.06 7.70
C ARG A 132 8.01 6.27 8.99
N TYR A 133 7.57 5.02 8.99
CA TYR A 133 7.87 4.05 10.03
C TYR A 133 8.86 3.04 9.46
N GLU A 134 10.07 3.01 10.02
CA GLU A 134 11.13 2.09 9.57
C GLU A 134 10.85 0.65 10.02
N THR A 135 10.21 0.47 11.18
CA THR A 135 9.71 -0.81 11.67
C THR A 135 8.37 -0.61 12.38
N ALA A 136 7.69 -1.71 12.75
CA ALA A 136 6.43 -1.65 13.51
C ALA A 136 6.57 -0.94 14.88
N HIS A 137 7.79 -0.85 15.42
CA HIS A 137 8.07 -0.29 16.74
C HIS A 137 8.89 1.01 16.69
N SER A 138 9.27 1.48 15.49
CA SER A 138 10.00 2.75 15.36
C SER A 138 9.05 3.93 15.59
N ARG A 139 9.56 5.01 16.17
CA ARG A 139 8.90 6.31 16.12
C ARG A 139 8.73 6.76 14.67
N PRO A 140 7.59 7.38 14.32
CA PRO A 140 7.41 7.95 13.00
C PRO A 140 8.37 9.10 12.77
N VAL A 141 8.90 9.18 11.56
CA VAL A 141 9.67 10.34 11.07
C VAL A 141 8.83 11.06 10.01
N THR A 142 8.44 12.30 10.30
CA THR A 142 7.74 13.15 9.34
C THR A 142 8.65 13.45 8.15
N VAL A 143 8.14 13.22 6.94
CA VAL A 143 8.77 13.58 5.68
C VAL A 143 7.89 14.61 4.94
N SER A 144 8.54 15.48 4.18
CA SER A 144 7.87 16.52 3.41
C SER A 144 6.95 15.95 2.34
N ALA A 145 6.07 16.79 1.81
CA ALA A 145 5.28 16.47 0.62
C ALA A 145 6.20 16.08 -0.54
N ARG A 146 5.73 15.14 -1.37
CA ARG A 146 6.47 14.64 -2.55
C ARG A 146 6.37 15.55 -3.77
N HIS A 147 5.46 16.52 -3.74
CA HIS A 147 5.24 17.47 -4.82
C HIS A 147 6.56 18.20 -5.16
N ASN A 148 6.91 18.20 -6.44
CA ASN A 148 8.16 18.77 -6.99
C ASN A 148 9.47 18.19 -6.45
N LEU A 149 9.44 17.10 -5.68
CA LEU A 149 10.68 16.43 -5.28
C LEU A 149 11.23 15.60 -6.43
N PRO A 150 12.55 15.67 -6.68
CA PRO A 150 13.19 14.82 -7.67
C PRO A 150 13.10 13.36 -7.23
N ARG A 151 12.90 12.48 -8.21
CA ARG A 151 12.99 11.04 -8.03
C ARG A 151 14.16 10.49 -8.82
N ILE A 152 14.85 9.55 -8.23
CA ILE A 152 15.93 8.82 -8.87
C ILE A 152 15.39 7.46 -9.32
N THR A 153 15.81 7.02 -10.51
CA THR A 153 15.47 5.68 -11.00
C THR A 153 16.31 4.65 -10.26
N LEU A 154 15.65 3.64 -9.70
CA LEU A 154 16.30 2.54 -9.01
C LEU A 154 16.75 1.48 -10.04
N ARG A 155 17.97 0.96 -9.92
CA ARG A 155 18.57 0.02 -10.89
C ARG A 155 19.30 -1.12 -10.18
N GLY A 156 19.32 -2.30 -10.77
CA GLY A 156 20.00 -3.46 -10.22
C GLY A 156 19.32 -4.78 -10.60
N ILE A 157 19.36 -5.75 -9.67
CA ILE A 157 18.71 -7.06 -9.79
C ILE A 157 17.21 -6.90 -9.53
N PHE A 158 16.50 -6.48 -10.56
CA PHE A 158 15.03 -6.39 -10.60
C PHE A 158 14.48 -7.27 -11.72
N GLN A 159 13.16 -7.39 -11.81
CA GLN A 159 12.50 -8.12 -12.89
C GLN A 159 12.97 -7.60 -14.26
N GLY A 160 13.45 -8.52 -15.10
CA GLY A 160 14.02 -8.23 -16.41
C GLY A 160 15.55 -8.13 -16.43
N ALA A 161 16.23 -8.06 -15.28
CA ALA A 161 17.69 -7.96 -15.22
C ALA A 161 18.37 -9.23 -15.79
N LYS A 162 19.52 -9.04 -16.44
CA LYS A 162 20.39 -10.15 -16.85
C LYS A 162 21.44 -10.37 -15.78
N VAL A 163 21.58 -11.61 -15.33
CA VAL A 163 22.42 -11.98 -14.18
C VAL A 163 23.35 -13.15 -14.50
N LEU A 164 24.42 -13.27 -13.73
CA LEU A 164 25.31 -14.42 -13.62
C LEU A 164 25.28 -14.94 -12.18
N ARG A 165 25.88 -16.11 -11.94
CA ARG A 165 26.23 -16.52 -10.57
C ARG A 165 27.06 -15.44 -9.86
N GLY A 166 26.70 -15.16 -8.61
CA GLY A 166 27.29 -14.16 -7.75
C GLY A 166 28.29 -14.74 -6.74
N PRO A 167 28.79 -13.91 -5.82
CA PRO A 167 29.85 -14.29 -4.89
C PRO A 167 29.43 -15.32 -3.84
N ASP A 168 28.15 -15.39 -3.48
CA ASP A 168 27.63 -16.37 -2.49
C ASP A 168 27.02 -17.62 -3.14
N TRP A 169 27.29 -17.87 -4.43
CA TRP A 169 26.72 -19.00 -5.16
C TRP A 169 27.15 -20.35 -4.58
N GLU A 170 26.17 -21.20 -4.23
CA GLU A 170 26.38 -22.55 -3.69
C GLU A 170 25.58 -23.63 -4.43
N TRP A 171 25.06 -23.31 -5.62
CA TRP A 171 24.02 -24.09 -6.32
C TRP A 171 24.56 -24.95 -7.48
N GLY A 172 25.80 -25.41 -7.39
CA GLY A 172 26.43 -26.22 -8.44
C GLY A 172 26.39 -25.54 -9.81
N ASN A 173 25.92 -26.27 -10.83
CA ASN A 173 25.77 -25.76 -12.20
C ASN A 173 24.30 -25.63 -12.63
N GLN A 174 23.41 -25.26 -11.69
CA GLN A 174 22.00 -24.98 -12.03
C GLN A 174 21.83 -23.85 -13.05
N ASP A 175 22.83 -22.99 -13.22
CA ASP A 175 22.91 -21.94 -14.23
C ASP A 175 23.46 -22.41 -15.60
N GLY A 176 23.82 -23.70 -15.72
CA GLY A 176 24.49 -24.26 -16.89
C GLY A 176 26.02 -24.09 -16.88
N GLY A 177 26.59 -23.64 -15.76
CA GLY A 177 28.04 -23.45 -15.58
C GLY A 177 28.46 -21.98 -15.49
N GLU A 178 29.70 -21.75 -15.07
CA GLU A 178 30.23 -20.40 -14.86
C GLU A 178 30.14 -19.54 -16.13
N GLY A 179 29.72 -18.28 -15.95
CA GLY A 179 29.58 -17.32 -17.04
C GLY A 179 28.30 -17.46 -17.87
N LYS A 180 27.44 -18.45 -17.60
CA LYS A 180 26.16 -18.58 -18.27
C LYS A 180 25.14 -17.58 -17.71
N PRO A 181 24.48 -16.77 -18.57
CA PRO A 181 23.54 -15.77 -18.11
C PRO A 181 22.15 -16.34 -17.87
N GLY A 182 21.48 -15.76 -16.87
CA GLY A 182 20.07 -15.92 -16.61
C GLY A 182 19.33 -14.59 -16.68
N ARG A 183 18.00 -14.66 -16.70
CA ARG A 183 17.11 -13.50 -16.66
C ARG A 183 16.23 -13.57 -15.42
N VAL A 184 16.22 -12.50 -14.64
CA VAL A 184 15.34 -12.37 -13.48
C VAL A 184 13.89 -12.22 -13.97
N ILE A 185 13.01 -13.11 -13.54
CA ILE A 185 11.59 -13.08 -13.91
C ILE A 185 10.69 -12.55 -12.79
N ASP A 186 11.12 -12.63 -11.53
CA ASP A 186 10.36 -12.16 -10.37
C ASP A 186 11.27 -11.88 -9.16
N ILE A 187 10.84 -10.95 -8.30
CA ILE A 187 11.47 -10.65 -7.00
C ILE A 187 10.44 -10.91 -5.90
N ARG A 188 10.74 -11.87 -5.02
CA ARG A 188 9.80 -12.34 -4.00
C ARG A 188 10.46 -12.57 -2.64
N GLY A 189 9.65 -12.95 -1.66
CA GLY A 189 10.13 -13.30 -0.34
C GLY A 189 10.71 -14.72 -0.28
N TRP A 190 11.60 -14.95 0.68
CA TRP A 190 11.89 -16.30 1.16
C TRP A 190 10.71 -16.70 2.05
N ASP A 191 9.73 -17.39 1.44
CA ASP A 191 8.51 -17.83 2.09
C ASP A 191 7.76 -16.67 2.82
N VAL A 192 7.26 -16.91 4.03
CA VAL A 192 6.66 -15.91 4.92
C VAL A 192 7.68 -15.16 5.79
N GLU A 193 8.93 -15.63 5.85
CA GLU A 193 9.97 -15.11 6.75
C GLU A 193 10.46 -13.72 6.33
N THR A 194 10.79 -13.55 5.05
CA THR A 194 11.39 -12.31 4.52
C THR A 194 10.72 -11.87 3.23
N GLY A 195 10.75 -10.57 2.93
CA GLY A 195 10.17 -10.01 1.70
C GLY A 195 11.25 -9.54 0.72
N ARG A 196 11.03 -9.79 -0.58
CA ARG A 196 11.89 -9.31 -1.68
C ARG A 196 13.37 -9.64 -1.48
N SER A 197 13.64 -10.79 -0.89
CA SER A 197 14.96 -11.27 -0.47
C SER A 197 15.54 -12.34 -1.40
N VAL A 198 14.75 -12.76 -2.40
CA VAL A 198 15.15 -13.71 -3.44
C VAL A 198 14.68 -13.27 -4.82
N ALA A 199 15.40 -13.71 -5.83
CA ALA A 199 15.05 -13.54 -7.23
C ALA A 199 14.78 -14.90 -7.87
N SER A 200 13.69 -15.01 -8.62
CA SER A 200 13.48 -16.14 -9.52
C SER A 200 14.15 -15.85 -10.86
N VAL A 201 14.97 -16.77 -11.34
CA VAL A 201 15.80 -16.61 -12.54
C VAL A 201 15.55 -17.77 -13.49
N THR A 202 15.33 -17.45 -14.76
CA THR A 202 15.34 -18.42 -15.86
C THR A 202 16.70 -18.39 -16.55
N TRP A 203 17.35 -19.55 -16.64
CA TRP A 203 18.65 -19.73 -17.28
C TRP A 203 18.51 -20.05 -18.76
N ALA A 204 19.64 -20.04 -19.48
CA ALA A 204 19.67 -20.24 -20.92
C ALA A 204 19.19 -21.63 -21.37
N ASP A 205 19.27 -22.64 -20.51
CA ASP A 205 18.77 -23.99 -20.75
C ASP A 205 17.25 -24.14 -20.49
N GLY A 206 16.59 -23.04 -20.10
CA GLY A 206 15.15 -23.00 -19.80
C GLY A 206 14.81 -23.37 -18.37
N THR A 207 15.78 -23.77 -17.54
CA THR A 207 15.54 -24.06 -16.12
C THR A 207 15.25 -22.77 -15.34
N THR A 208 14.37 -22.87 -14.35
CA THR A 208 14.03 -21.75 -13.47
C THR A 208 14.24 -22.15 -12.02
N ASN A 209 14.96 -21.32 -11.28
CA ASN A 209 15.23 -21.52 -9.86
C ASN A 209 15.21 -20.18 -9.10
N VAL A 210 15.45 -20.26 -7.79
CA VAL A 210 15.33 -19.13 -6.86
C VAL A 210 16.66 -18.94 -6.14
N TYR A 211 17.14 -17.70 -6.13
CA TYR A 211 18.47 -17.36 -5.62
C TYR A 211 18.42 -16.18 -4.66
N ARG A 212 19.33 -16.16 -3.68
CA ARG A 212 19.34 -15.16 -2.60
C ARG A 212 19.82 -13.81 -3.13
N VAL A 213 19.08 -12.76 -2.79
CA VAL A 213 19.42 -11.35 -3.04
C VAL A 213 19.06 -10.56 -1.79
N GLY A 214 19.85 -10.79 -0.72
CA GLY A 214 19.66 -10.16 0.59
C GLY A 214 19.15 -11.11 1.67
N HIS A 215 18.57 -12.27 1.36
CA HIS A 215 18.22 -13.25 2.40
C HIS A 215 19.47 -13.66 3.19
N LYS A 216 19.45 -13.46 4.52
CA LYS A 216 20.61 -13.68 5.42
C LYS A 216 21.88 -12.94 5.00
N GLY A 217 21.75 -11.82 4.29
CA GLY A 217 22.90 -11.07 3.76
C GLY A 217 23.64 -11.75 2.62
N LYS A 218 23.05 -12.77 1.98
CA LYS A 218 23.66 -13.49 0.85
C LYS A 218 23.23 -12.93 -0.50
N VAL A 219 24.17 -12.89 -1.43
CA VAL A 219 23.97 -12.40 -2.80
C VAL A 219 24.50 -13.44 -3.79
N ASP A 220 23.61 -14.33 -4.22
CA ASP A 220 23.93 -15.44 -5.11
C ASP A 220 23.99 -15.01 -6.58
N LEU A 221 23.63 -13.77 -6.91
CA LEU A 221 23.53 -13.28 -8.28
C LEU A 221 24.38 -12.03 -8.49
N LYS A 222 24.98 -11.90 -9.67
CA LYS A 222 25.66 -10.69 -10.13
C LYS A 222 24.96 -10.13 -11.35
N CYS A 223 24.55 -8.88 -11.30
CA CYS A 223 23.92 -8.17 -12.38
C CYS A 223 24.93 -7.80 -13.48
N VAL A 224 24.62 -8.16 -14.73
CA VAL A 224 25.41 -7.78 -15.92
C VAL A 224 24.64 -6.84 -16.84
N VAL A 225 23.31 -6.90 -16.83
CA VAL A 225 22.45 -5.86 -17.44
C VAL A 225 21.39 -5.52 -16.41
N GLU A 226 21.47 -4.28 -15.90
CA GLU A 226 20.55 -3.74 -14.90
C GLU A 226 19.13 -3.57 -15.45
N ALA A 227 18.15 -3.85 -14.60
CA ALA A 227 16.76 -3.52 -14.87
C ALA A 227 16.29 -2.39 -13.93
N PRO A 228 15.31 -1.58 -14.37
CA PRO A 228 14.68 -0.61 -13.50
C PRO A 228 13.85 -1.31 -12.41
N GLY A 229 14.03 -0.89 -11.16
CA GLY A 229 13.27 -1.34 -9.99
C GLY A 229 12.17 -0.37 -9.53
N GLY A 230 11.88 0.64 -10.34
CA GLY A 230 11.01 1.77 -9.99
C GLY A 230 11.83 3.02 -9.65
N PHE A 231 11.40 3.76 -8.63
CA PHE A 231 12.00 5.03 -8.25
C PHE A 231 12.21 5.12 -6.74
N TYR A 232 12.87 6.18 -6.29
CA TYR A 232 12.86 6.60 -4.90
C TYR A 232 13.05 8.12 -4.72
N TYR A 233 12.57 8.63 -3.59
CA TYR A 233 12.84 9.99 -3.11
C TYR A 233 14.02 9.97 -2.15
N LYS A 234 15.19 10.41 -2.60
CA LYS A 234 16.45 10.31 -1.84
C LYS A 234 16.36 10.92 -0.44
N ASP A 235 15.82 12.13 -0.34
CA ASP A 235 15.71 12.86 0.93
C ASP A 235 14.69 12.27 1.90
N HIS A 236 13.85 11.34 1.43
CA HIS A 236 12.87 10.65 2.24
C HIS A 236 13.36 9.29 2.73
N LEU A 237 14.54 8.83 2.34
CA LEU A 237 15.11 7.57 2.84
C LEU A 237 15.86 7.76 4.18
N PRO A 238 15.87 6.77 5.07
CA PRO A 238 16.70 6.79 6.27
C PRO A 238 18.20 6.75 5.93
N ARG A 239 19.02 7.40 6.74
CA ARG A 239 20.47 7.18 6.74
C ARG A 239 20.75 5.83 7.37
N LEU A 240 21.47 4.97 6.66
CA LEU A 240 21.84 3.66 7.20
C LEU A 240 22.80 3.84 8.38
N GLY A 241 22.47 3.24 9.53
CA GLY A 241 23.29 3.27 10.75
C GLY A 241 22.99 4.41 11.71
N LYS A 242 22.05 5.29 11.35
CA LYS A 242 21.34 6.07 12.34
C LYS A 242 20.16 5.20 12.81
N PRO A 243 20.19 4.62 14.02
CA PRO A 243 19.12 3.72 14.44
C PRO A 243 17.80 4.48 14.47
N ALA A 244 16.73 3.83 13.99
CA ALA A 244 15.39 4.33 14.20
C ALA A 244 15.16 4.42 15.72
N GLU A 245 14.76 5.60 16.20
CA GLU A 245 14.34 5.72 17.60
C GLU A 245 13.16 4.77 17.80
N LEU A 246 13.30 3.79 18.68
CA LEU A 246 12.15 2.97 19.03
C LEU A 246 11.17 3.82 19.83
N GLN A 247 9.88 3.58 19.62
CA GLN A 247 8.90 4.01 20.60
C GLN A 247 9.34 3.40 21.92
N ARG A 248 9.62 4.24 22.94
CA ARG A 248 9.72 3.74 24.30
C ARG A 248 8.47 2.89 24.50
N LYS A 249 8.64 1.63 24.90
CA LYS A 249 7.54 0.93 25.55
C LYS A 249 7.19 1.83 26.71
N ALA A 250 6.16 2.66 26.56
CA ALA A 250 5.56 3.30 27.70
C ALA A 250 5.27 2.13 28.64
N SER A 251 5.89 2.16 29.82
CA SER A 251 5.50 1.27 30.90
C SER A 251 4.00 1.48 31.09
N ALA A 252 3.19 0.60 30.49
CA ALA A 252 1.75 0.55 30.68
C ALA A 252 1.05 1.93 30.78
N GLU A 253 1.33 2.88 29.88
CA GLU A 253 0.38 3.98 29.69
C GLU A 253 -0.73 3.46 28.81
N SER A 254 -1.74 2.94 29.51
CA SER A 254 -3.09 2.57 29.13
C SER A 254 -3.26 1.80 27.81
N PRO A 255 -3.96 0.64 27.82
CA PRO A 255 -4.41 0.05 26.55
C PRO A 255 -5.12 1.13 25.71
N PRO A 256 -4.94 1.14 24.37
CA PRO A 256 -5.50 2.16 23.47
C PRO A 256 -7.03 2.25 23.56
N PHE A 257 -7.64 1.22 24.15
CA PHE A 257 -9.02 1.19 24.56
C PHE A 257 -9.10 0.92 26.06
N GLN A 258 -9.95 1.66 26.75
CA GLN A 258 -10.28 1.44 28.14
C GLN A 258 -11.50 0.52 28.26
N HIS A 259 -11.66 -0.09 29.44
CA HIS A 259 -12.85 -0.90 29.71
C HIS A 259 -14.11 -0.03 29.61
N GLY A 260 -14.98 -0.33 28.64
CA GLY A 260 -16.20 0.43 28.35
C GLY A 260 -16.16 1.19 27.02
N ASP A 261 -15.01 1.25 26.34
CA ASP A 261 -14.91 1.86 25.02
C ASP A 261 -15.73 1.08 24.00
N LYS A 262 -16.65 1.78 23.33
CA LYS A 262 -17.36 1.25 22.17
C LYS A 262 -16.48 1.47 20.94
N VAL A 263 -16.16 0.40 20.21
CA VAL A 263 -15.28 0.45 19.03
C VAL A 263 -16.02 0.02 17.76
N LYS A 264 -15.64 0.60 16.62
CA LYS A 264 -16.10 0.17 15.28
C LYS A 264 -14.99 -0.59 14.59
N CYS A 265 -15.27 -1.78 14.06
CA CYS A 265 -14.34 -2.44 13.16
C CYS A 265 -14.52 -1.86 11.75
N LEU A 266 -13.45 -1.28 11.21
CA LEU A 266 -13.44 -0.70 9.85
C LEU A 266 -12.89 -1.67 8.79
N LEU A 267 -12.53 -2.89 9.21
CA LEU A 267 -12.00 -3.91 8.33
C LEU A 267 -13.14 -4.57 7.54
N ALA A 268 -12.87 -4.92 6.29
CA ALA A 268 -13.81 -5.74 5.51
C ALA A 268 -13.98 -7.12 6.17
N MET A 269 -15.16 -7.71 5.97
CA MET A 269 -15.59 -8.92 6.69
C MET A 269 -14.68 -10.13 6.45
N ASP A 270 -14.20 -10.30 5.23
CA ASP A 270 -13.24 -11.34 4.84
C ASP A 270 -11.91 -11.19 5.59
N ILE A 271 -11.42 -9.95 5.70
CA ILE A 271 -10.19 -9.60 6.44
C ILE A 271 -10.37 -9.87 7.93
N LEU A 272 -11.46 -9.40 8.52
CA LEU A 272 -11.73 -9.59 9.95
C LEU A 272 -11.84 -11.08 10.31
N ARG A 273 -12.45 -11.89 9.42
CA ARG A 273 -12.57 -13.34 9.61
C ARG A 273 -11.22 -14.03 9.66
N GLU A 274 -10.29 -13.68 8.76
CA GLU A 274 -8.93 -14.22 8.76
C GLU A 274 -8.17 -13.80 10.02
N MET A 275 -8.27 -12.53 10.42
CA MET A 275 -7.59 -12.01 11.61
C MET A 275 -8.08 -12.62 12.93
N GLN A 276 -9.32 -13.14 12.96
CA GLN A 276 -9.88 -13.81 14.13
C GLN A 276 -9.32 -15.23 14.34
N GLU A 277 -8.61 -15.80 13.37
CA GLU A 277 -7.99 -17.12 13.50
C GLU A 277 -6.88 -17.09 14.57
N GLY A 278 -7.04 -17.90 15.62
CA GLY A 278 -6.16 -17.86 16.80
C GLY A 278 -6.45 -16.73 17.80
N HIS A 279 -7.44 -15.87 17.54
CA HIS A 279 -7.83 -14.72 18.35
C HIS A 279 -9.31 -14.78 18.79
N GLY A 280 -9.80 -15.97 19.14
CA GLY A 280 -11.18 -16.21 19.58
C GLY A 280 -12.13 -16.71 18.48
N GLY A 281 -11.68 -16.74 17.22
CA GLY A 281 -12.41 -17.32 16.10
C GLY A 281 -13.48 -16.39 15.53
N TRP A 282 -14.00 -16.77 14.36
CA TRP A 282 -15.06 -16.05 13.68
C TRP A 282 -16.42 -16.64 14.04
N ASN A 283 -17.34 -15.81 14.52
CA ASN A 283 -18.75 -16.15 14.67
C ASN A 283 -19.53 -15.46 13.54
N PRO A 284 -20.38 -16.17 12.76
CA PRO A 284 -21.21 -15.55 11.72
C PRO A 284 -22.03 -14.34 12.21
N LYS A 285 -22.43 -14.30 13.48
CA LYS A 285 -23.12 -13.14 14.09
C LYS A 285 -22.25 -11.89 14.18
N MET A 286 -20.92 -12.01 14.08
CA MET A 286 -20.00 -10.86 13.98
C MET A 286 -20.17 -10.09 12.66
N ALA A 287 -20.73 -10.74 11.63
CA ALA A 287 -21.13 -10.08 10.38
C ALA A 287 -22.40 -9.24 10.53
N GLU A 288 -23.23 -9.53 11.54
CA GLU A 288 -24.55 -8.93 11.72
C GLU A 288 -24.51 -7.59 12.50
N HIS A 289 -23.31 -7.05 12.77
CA HIS A 289 -23.18 -5.79 13.47
C HIS A 289 -23.43 -4.58 12.55
N ASN A 290 -24.71 -4.27 12.35
CA ASN A 290 -25.19 -2.95 11.94
C ASN A 290 -25.04 -1.95 13.10
N THR A 291 -23.82 -1.73 13.60
CA THR A 291 -23.57 -0.67 14.58
C THR A 291 -23.43 0.66 13.86
N PHE A 292 -24.57 1.34 13.78
CA PHE A 292 -24.64 2.72 13.33
C PHE A 292 -24.12 3.66 14.43
N TRP A 293 -23.47 4.74 14.01
CA TRP A 293 -22.90 5.76 14.88
C TRP A 293 -23.58 7.10 14.63
N VAL A 294 -23.54 7.99 15.61
CA VAL A 294 -23.97 9.38 15.40
C VAL A 294 -23.15 9.97 14.26
N GLY A 295 -23.84 10.43 13.22
CA GLY A 295 -23.24 10.97 12.00
C GLY A 295 -23.32 10.05 10.78
N ASP A 296 -23.56 8.75 10.96
CA ASP A 296 -23.68 7.80 9.84
C ASP A 296 -24.88 8.17 8.95
N MET A 297 -24.70 8.00 7.64
CA MET A 297 -25.77 8.14 6.65
C MET A 297 -26.44 6.78 6.46
N VAL A 298 -27.77 6.76 6.53
CA VAL A 298 -28.56 5.54 6.49
C VAL A 298 -29.76 5.71 5.57
N ARG A 299 -30.17 4.63 4.90
CA ARG A 299 -31.41 4.57 4.13
C ARG A 299 -32.44 3.76 4.92
N VAL A 300 -33.65 4.32 5.06
CA VAL A 300 -34.77 3.58 5.65
C VAL A 300 -35.27 2.58 4.62
N ILE A 301 -35.50 1.33 5.03
CA ILE A 301 -36.07 0.31 4.13
C ILE A 301 -37.45 0.76 3.61
N GLU A 302 -37.78 0.35 2.38
CA GLU A 302 -38.98 0.84 1.67
C GLU A 302 -40.25 0.07 2.05
N ASP A 303 -40.12 -1.17 2.53
CA ASP A 303 -41.25 -2.05 2.80
C ASP A 303 -41.98 -1.67 4.09
N LEU A 304 -43.13 -1.00 3.95
CA LEU A 304 -43.97 -0.50 5.03
C LEU A 304 -44.31 -1.58 6.06
N GLU A 305 -44.74 -2.75 5.62
CA GLU A 305 -45.19 -3.83 6.51
C GLU A 305 -44.02 -4.42 7.33
N THR A 306 -42.83 -4.50 6.74
CA THR A 306 -41.62 -4.88 7.47
C THR A 306 -41.19 -3.82 8.46
N VAL A 307 -41.23 -2.52 8.11
CA VAL A 307 -40.90 -1.45 9.07
C VAL A 307 -41.86 -1.44 10.26
N LYS A 308 -43.17 -1.54 10.01
CA LYS A 308 -44.18 -1.63 11.08
C LYS A 308 -43.89 -2.77 12.04
N ARG A 309 -43.59 -3.95 11.50
CA ARG A 309 -43.26 -5.14 12.31
C ARG A 309 -41.97 -4.96 13.12
N LEU A 310 -40.95 -4.34 12.54
CA LEU A 310 -39.65 -4.13 13.19
C LEU A 310 -39.66 -2.97 14.21
N GLN A 311 -40.57 -2.01 14.05
CA GLN A 311 -40.74 -0.88 14.97
C GLN A 311 -41.46 -1.22 16.28
N ALA A 312 -42.16 -2.36 16.34
CA ALA A 312 -42.86 -2.79 17.55
C ALA A 312 -41.85 -2.95 18.72
N GLY A 313 -42.05 -2.21 19.81
CA GLY A 313 -41.14 -2.16 20.95
C GLY A 313 -39.94 -1.22 20.81
N HIS A 314 -39.82 -0.50 19.68
CA HIS A 314 -38.67 0.36 19.32
C HIS A 314 -39.10 1.79 18.94
N GLY A 315 -39.86 2.44 19.83
CA GLY A 315 -40.45 3.76 19.59
C GLY A 315 -41.81 3.73 18.88
N GLU A 316 -42.29 2.52 18.53
CA GLU A 316 -43.53 2.23 17.82
C GLU A 316 -43.60 2.86 16.42
N TRP A 317 -44.59 2.43 15.64
CA TRP A 317 -44.87 3.02 14.33
C TRP A 317 -45.92 4.14 14.46
N THR A 318 -45.71 5.24 13.75
CA THR A 318 -46.75 6.25 13.46
C THR A 318 -46.87 6.46 11.95
N ASP A 319 -48.07 6.77 11.45
CA ASP A 319 -48.30 6.89 10.00
C ASP A 319 -47.49 8.01 9.33
N ASP A 320 -47.08 9.03 10.09
CA ASP A 320 -46.19 10.09 9.62
C ASP A 320 -44.78 9.59 9.25
N MET A 321 -44.36 8.44 9.81
CA MET A 321 -43.09 7.80 9.47
C MET A 321 -43.08 7.22 8.06
N ALA A 322 -44.24 7.06 7.40
CA ALA A 322 -44.32 6.59 6.02
C ALA A 322 -43.54 7.49 5.05
N LEU A 323 -43.43 8.79 5.37
CA LEU A 323 -42.65 9.75 4.60
C LEU A 323 -41.14 9.48 4.64
N ALA A 324 -40.66 8.72 5.62
CA ALA A 324 -39.26 8.38 5.77
C ALA A 324 -38.84 7.13 4.97
N LEU A 325 -39.79 6.29 4.54
CA LEU A 325 -39.50 5.04 3.83
C LEU A 325 -38.73 5.31 2.53
N GLY A 326 -37.66 4.54 2.30
CA GLY A 326 -36.77 4.70 1.15
C GLY A 326 -35.84 5.90 1.18
N HIS A 327 -36.06 6.86 2.09
CA HIS A 327 -35.28 8.09 2.13
C HIS A 327 -33.98 7.90 2.89
N ILE A 328 -33.01 8.73 2.52
CA ILE A 328 -31.72 8.82 3.19
C ILE A 328 -31.84 9.80 4.36
N GLY A 329 -31.29 9.42 5.50
CA GLY A 329 -31.21 10.24 6.69
C GLY A 329 -29.85 10.15 7.37
N LYS A 330 -29.63 11.06 8.31
CA LYS A 330 -28.44 11.10 9.14
C LYS A 330 -28.78 10.64 10.56
N VAL A 331 -28.00 9.71 11.10
CA VAL A 331 -28.13 9.28 12.50
C VAL A 331 -27.71 10.44 13.41
N MET A 332 -28.65 10.93 14.21
CA MET A 332 -28.49 12.03 15.15
C MET A 332 -28.17 11.54 16.56
N LYS A 333 -28.68 10.37 16.94
CA LYS A 333 -28.46 9.78 18.27
C LYS A 333 -28.54 8.27 18.21
N VAL A 334 -27.71 7.60 19.01
CA VAL A 334 -27.81 6.18 19.32
C VAL A 334 -28.25 6.05 20.77
N PHE A 335 -29.36 5.37 21.03
CA PHE A 335 -29.90 5.15 22.37
C PHE A 335 -29.24 3.96 23.05
N GLY A 336 -29.47 3.80 24.36
CA GLY A 336 -28.82 2.75 25.17
C GLY A 336 -29.30 1.33 24.84
N ASP A 337 -30.51 1.22 24.31
CA ASP A 337 -31.15 0.01 23.78
C ASP A 337 -30.71 -0.34 22.35
N GLY A 338 -29.99 0.57 21.68
CA GLY A 338 -29.51 0.41 20.30
C GLY A 338 -30.33 1.16 19.26
N ASP A 339 -31.45 1.77 19.63
CA ASP A 339 -32.30 2.50 18.69
C ASP A 339 -31.65 3.79 18.18
N LEU A 340 -32.09 4.24 17.01
CA LEU A 340 -31.42 5.29 16.26
C LEU A 340 -32.37 6.43 15.98
N ARG A 341 -32.07 7.62 16.49
CA ARG A 341 -32.76 8.82 16.05
C ARG A 341 -32.16 9.27 14.73
N VAL A 342 -32.93 9.21 13.64
CA VAL A 342 -32.49 9.57 12.30
C VAL A 342 -33.22 10.83 11.84
N SER A 343 -32.49 11.81 11.32
CA SER A 343 -33.05 12.99 10.64
C SER A 343 -33.12 12.74 9.14
N ILE A 344 -34.31 12.76 8.58
CA ILE A 344 -34.53 12.63 7.13
C ILE A 344 -34.35 14.00 6.47
N VAL A 345 -33.95 14.00 5.19
CA VAL A 345 -33.87 15.20 4.36
C VAL A 345 -35.28 15.82 4.25
N GLY A 346 -35.50 16.96 4.89
CA GLY A 346 -36.84 17.54 5.11
C GLY A 346 -37.09 18.02 6.56
N GLY A 347 -36.16 17.71 7.48
CA GLY A 347 -36.11 18.28 8.83
C GLY A 347 -36.87 17.49 9.91
N GLN A 348 -37.64 16.47 9.52
CA GLN A 348 -38.27 15.55 10.46
C GLN A 348 -37.27 14.49 10.94
N SER A 349 -37.40 14.09 12.21
CA SER A 349 -36.57 13.04 12.79
C SER A 349 -37.42 12.02 13.53
N TRP A 350 -37.07 10.75 13.37
CA TRP A 350 -37.78 9.62 13.95
C TRP A 350 -36.80 8.66 14.62
N THR A 351 -37.30 7.90 15.59
CA THR A 351 -36.52 6.81 16.21
C THR A 351 -36.79 5.52 15.44
N PHE A 352 -35.74 4.85 15.02
CA PHE A 352 -35.80 3.61 14.26
C PHE A 352 -35.07 2.49 14.99
N ASN A 353 -35.66 1.30 14.95
CA ASN A 353 -34.93 0.05 15.10
C ASN A 353 -33.81 -0.01 14.04
N PRO A 354 -32.56 -0.35 14.40
CA PRO A 354 -31.45 -0.51 13.45
C PRO A 354 -31.75 -1.44 12.27
N ALA A 355 -32.61 -2.44 12.45
CA ALA A 355 -33.02 -3.36 11.39
C ALA A 355 -33.87 -2.69 10.29
N CYS A 356 -34.46 -1.53 10.56
CA CYS A 356 -35.17 -0.71 9.58
C CYS A 356 -34.23 0.13 8.71
N LEU A 357 -32.92 0.07 8.94
CA LEU A 357 -31.93 0.96 8.36
C LEU A 357 -30.83 0.18 7.64
N MET A 358 -30.39 0.73 6.52
CA MET A 358 -29.25 0.25 5.75
C MET A 358 -28.17 1.32 5.72
N ALA A 359 -26.91 0.94 5.92
CA ALA A 359 -25.79 1.87 5.77
C ALA A 359 -25.75 2.40 4.34
N TYR A 360 -25.67 3.73 4.19
CA TYR A 360 -25.65 4.40 2.90
C TYR A 360 -24.27 5.03 2.66
N HIS A 361 -23.61 4.61 1.56
CA HIS A 361 -22.36 5.18 1.08
C HIS A 361 -22.58 5.78 -0.32
N LEU A 362 -22.20 7.05 -0.50
CA LEU A 362 -22.40 7.85 -1.72
C LEU A 362 -21.86 7.21 -3.02
N GLU A 363 -21.00 6.20 -2.93
CA GLU A 363 -20.35 5.57 -4.08
C GLU A 363 -21.20 4.50 -4.79
N ALA A 364 -22.35 4.10 -4.23
CA ALA A 364 -23.17 3.00 -4.77
C ALA A 364 -24.17 3.41 -5.88
N ASP A 365 -24.68 4.64 -5.88
CA ASP A 365 -25.76 5.05 -6.81
C ASP A 365 -25.25 5.64 -8.15
N ALA A 366 -23.94 5.91 -8.29
CA ALA A 366 -23.36 6.27 -9.58
C ALA A 366 -23.40 5.11 -10.60
N ASN A 367 -23.51 3.87 -10.13
CA ASN A 367 -23.50 2.67 -10.98
C ASN A 367 -24.89 2.13 -11.34
N LEU A 368 -25.97 2.64 -10.72
CA LEU A 368 -27.35 2.22 -11.03
C LEU A 368 -27.96 3.05 -12.17
N ASN A 369 -27.68 4.37 -12.23
CA ASN A 369 -28.20 5.24 -13.29
C ASN A 369 -27.58 4.99 -14.68
N ALA A 370 -26.45 4.29 -14.77
CA ALA A 370 -25.82 3.93 -16.05
C ALA A 370 -26.52 2.75 -16.76
N THR A 371 -27.33 1.96 -16.04
CA THR A 371 -27.90 0.71 -16.57
C THR A 371 -29.38 0.82 -16.99
N GLU A 372 -30.09 1.90 -16.66
CA GLU A 372 -31.47 2.12 -17.09
C GLU A 372 -31.61 2.83 -18.45
N SER A 373 -30.57 3.46 -19.00
CA SER A 373 -30.61 4.09 -20.33
C SER A 373 -30.40 3.12 -21.52
N ALA A 374 -30.40 1.81 -21.26
CA ALA A 374 -30.18 0.77 -22.27
C ALA A 374 -31.37 -0.20 -22.40
N LYS A 375 -32.58 0.30 -22.62
CA LYS A 375 -33.67 -0.50 -23.20
C LYS A 375 -34.42 0.32 -24.27
N GLU A 376 -34.34 -0.18 -25.51
CA GLU A 376 -34.97 0.37 -26.73
C GLU A 376 -36.49 0.54 -26.62
N PRO A 377 -37.11 1.19 -27.62
CA PRO A 377 -38.00 0.37 -28.45
C PRO A 377 -37.89 0.62 -29.96
N LYS A 378 -38.03 -0.44 -30.75
CA LYS A 378 -38.37 -0.40 -32.18
C LYS A 378 -39.83 -0.79 -32.44
N SER A 379 -40.42 0.00 -33.35
CA SER A 379 -41.48 -0.31 -34.33
C SER A 379 -42.96 -0.14 -33.93
N GLY A 380 -43.70 0.56 -34.82
CA GLY A 380 -45.17 0.66 -34.79
C GLY A 380 -45.79 1.77 -35.64
N LEU A 381 -45.84 1.56 -36.97
CA LEU A 381 -46.85 2.03 -37.95
C LEU A 381 -47.18 3.53 -38.22
N LEU A 382 -46.91 3.90 -39.49
CA LEU A 382 -47.79 4.51 -40.51
C LEU A 382 -48.70 5.72 -40.16
N SER A 383 -48.37 6.88 -40.73
CA SER A 383 -49.21 7.56 -41.75
C SER A 383 -48.45 8.64 -42.52
N ARG A 384 -48.63 8.63 -43.85
CA ARG A 384 -48.17 9.58 -44.88
C ARG A 384 -49.33 10.59 -45.16
N PRO A 385 -49.22 11.56 -46.09
CA PRO A 385 -48.06 12.32 -46.60
C PRO A 385 -48.35 13.83 -46.83
N GLY A 386 -47.32 14.58 -47.23
CA GLY A 386 -47.43 15.79 -48.04
C GLY A 386 -46.24 16.71 -47.78
N GLY A 387 -45.46 17.18 -48.74
CA GLY A 387 -45.47 17.08 -50.20
C GLY A 387 -44.45 18.11 -50.71
N ALA A 388 -43.81 17.83 -51.85
CA ALA A 388 -43.06 18.75 -52.73
C ALA A 388 -41.87 19.53 -52.10
N GLY A 389 -40.74 19.80 -52.77
CA GLY A 389 -40.23 19.56 -54.11
C GLY A 389 -38.70 19.80 -54.04
N ALA A 390 -37.92 19.19 -54.95
CA ALA A 390 -37.25 19.89 -56.05
C ALA A 390 -36.33 21.05 -55.60
N ALA A 391 -35.08 21.20 -56.03
CA ALA A 391 -34.20 20.49 -56.96
C ALA A 391 -32.82 21.16 -56.86
N ALA A 392 -31.76 20.45 -57.33
CA ALA A 392 -30.65 20.93 -58.17
C ALA A 392 -29.82 22.17 -57.75
N ALA A 393 -28.57 22.37 -58.12
CA ALA A 393 -27.50 21.59 -58.74
C ALA A 393 -26.27 22.52 -58.79
N ALA A 394 -25.10 21.94 -59.09
CA ALA A 394 -23.88 22.59 -59.61
C ALA A 394 -23.17 23.57 -58.65
N GLY A 395 -21.85 23.59 -58.52
CA GLY A 395 -20.80 23.29 -59.48
C GLY A 395 -19.73 24.41 -59.37
N PRO A 396 -18.49 24.19 -59.85
CA PRO A 396 -17.28 24.45 -59.06
C PRO A 396 -16.39 25.57 -59.63
N ARG A 397 -15.14 25.63 -59.11
CA ARG A 397 -13.91 26.37 -59.52
C ARG A 397 -13.62 27.52 -58.55
N GLY A 398 -12.45 27.66 -57.93
CA GLY A 398 -11.11 27.22 -58.30
C GLY A 398 -10.30 28.46 -58.69
N HIS A 399 -9.36 28.90 -57.85
CA HIS A 399 -8.05 29.46 -58.26
C HIS A 399 -7.24 29.96 -57.05
N ARG A 400 -6.07 29.32 -56.86
CA ARG A 400 -4.81 29.94 -56.39
C ARG A 400 -4.26 30.86 -57.51
N PRO A 401 -3.33 31.82 -57.28
CA PRO A 401 -2.07 31.56 -56.55
C PRO A 401 -1.37 32.74 -55.83
N ALA A 402 -0.28 32.35 -55.15
CA ALA A 402 1.04 32.98 -54.99
C ALA A 402 1.21 34.37 -54.32
N GLY A 403 2.12 34.36 -53.35
CA GLY A 403 2.74 35.49 -52.65
C GLY A 403 3.57 34.93 -51.52
#